data_AF-A0AB34JRI5-F1
#
_entry.id   AF-A0AB34JRI5-F1
#
_cell.length_a   1.000
_cell.length_b   1.000
_cell.length_c   1.000
_cell.angle_alpha   90.00
_cell.angle_beta   90.00
_cell.angle_gamma   90.00
#
_symmetry.space_group_name_H-M   'P 1'
#
loop_
_entity.id
_entity.type
_entity.pdbx_description
1 polymer ?
#
loop_
_entity_poly.entity_id
_entity_poly.type
_entity_poly.pdbx_seq_one_letter_code
_entity_poly.pdbx_strand_id
1 'polypeptide(L)'
;MPSPLLVPPPWTLVAPSGVLHHVRDEDALRLLAVGDPGFLNDLRKLVGLFVERSTCKKLPLHKRQWQLLERVRWLQRVDSGEHIPIVGDARHYVQSFAHSRDDTAHFDELRLNQFLNGGWIWSNSKKVFEYAQKGSPYRWRLVDAPPNAAHLLPSVPAPSRFSLAAGMTNLLAPEATPMPVQAAVMTNLLAPEATPMPVQGARRCRK
;
A
#
# COMPACT_ATOMS: atom_id res chain seq x y z
N MET A 1 23.48 -11.03 -18.88
CA MET A 1 22.94 -9.87 -18.12
C MET A 1 21.66 -9.45 -18.82
N PRO A 2 20.45 -9.64 -18.26
CA PRO A 2 19.26 -9.10 -18.90
C PRO A 2 19.36 -7.57 -18.91
N SER A 3 19.25 -6.98 -20.09
CA SER A 3 19.25 -5.52 -20.28
C SER A 3 18.19 -4.88 -19.38
N PRO A 4 18.43 -3.67 -18.83
CA PRO A 4 17.37 -2.94 -18.17
C PRO A 4 16.23 -2.77 -19.18
N LEU A 5 15.11 -3.46 -18.92
CA LEU A 5 13.95 -3.45 -19.80
C LEU A 5 13.37 -2.04 -19.76
N LEU A 6 13.75 -1.24 -20.74
CA LEU A 6 13.09 0.02 -21.07
C LEU A 6 11.66 -0.36 -21.45
N VAL A 7 10.70 -0.03 -20.59
CA VAL A 7 9.29 -0.26 -20.90
C VAL A 7 8.86 0.92 -21.77
N PRO A 8 8.47 0.71 -23.04
CA PRO A 8 7.93 1.81 -23.83
C PRO A 8 6.56 2.22 -23.26
N PRO A 9 6.17 3.51 -23.36
CA PRO A 9 4.81 3.91 -23.04
C PRO A 9 3.79 3.23 -23.98
N PRO A 10 2.53 3.04 -23.57
CA PRO A 10 1.93 3.54 -22.33
C PRO A 10 2.29 2.70 -21.09
N TRP A 11 2.48 3.36 -19.96
CA TRP A 11 2.74 2.71 -18.66
C TRP A 11 1.47 2.65 -17.82
N THR A 12 1.28 1.55 -17.10
CA THR A 12 0.29 1.48 -16.02
C THR A 12 1.00 1.36 -14.69
N LEU A 13 0.86 2.40 -13.88
CA LEU A 13 1.50 2.53 -12.57
C LEU A 13 0.49 2.19 -11.48
N VAL A 14 0.94 1.50 -10.44
CA VAL A 14 0.18 1.24 -9.22
C VAL A 14 0.71 2.16 -8.13
N ALA A 15 -0.17 3.02 -7.63
CA ALA A 15 0.12 3.90 -6.52
C ALA A 15 0.16 3.12 -5.19
N PRO A 16 0.74 3.69 -4.12
CA PRO A 16 0.77 3.06 -2.79
C PRO A 16 -0.63 2.80 -2.21
N SER A 17 -1.62 3.55 -2.66
CA SER A 17 -3.04 3.35 -2.34
C SER A 17 -3.68 2.16 -3.04
N GLY A 18 -2.97 1.47 -3.93
CA GLY A 18 -3.50 0.37 -4.74
C GLY A 18 -4.28 0.85 -5.97
N VAL A 19 -4.21 2.14 -6.29
CA VAL A 19 -4.91 2.74 -7.43
C VAL A 19 -4.04 2.70 -8.68
N LEU A 20 -4.63 2.34 -9.81
CA LEU A 20 -4.00 2.37 -11.12
C LEU A 20 -4.00 3.77 -11.72
N HIS A 21 -2.84 4.18 -12.22
CA HIS A 21 -2.64 5.38 -13.03
C HIS A 21 -2.16 5.00 -14.42
N HIS A 22 -2.94 5.36 -15.43
CA HIS A 22 -2.56 5.18 -16.83
C HIS A 22 -1.76 6.39 -17.32
N VAL A 23 -0.51 6.14 -17.70
CA VAL A 23 0.46 7.18 -18.09
C VAL A 23 0.82 6.97 -19.56
N ARG A 24 0.33 7.88 -20.40
CA ARG A 24 0.52 7.79 -21.86
C ARG A 24 1.91 8.19 -22.32
N ASP A 25 2.54 9.13 -21.63
CA ASP A 25 3.81 9.74 -22.02
C ASP A 25 4.53 10.36 -20.81
N GLU A 26 5.72 10.92 -21.05
CA GLU A 26 6.51 11.57 -20.01
C GLU A 26 5.83 12.84 -19.44
N ASP A 27 5.04 13.55 -20.23
CA ASP A 27 4.32 14.74 -19.77
C ASP A 27 3.25 14.36 -18.74
N ALA A 28 2.50 13.27 -18.98
CA ALA A 28 1.56 12.72 -18.00
C ALA A 28 2.27 12.25 -16.72
N LEU A 29 3.50 11.75 -16.84
CA LEU A 29 4.33 11.37 -15.70
C LEU A 29 4.78 12.61 -14.89
N ARG A 30 5.09 13.73 -15.55
CA ARG A 30 5.33 15.03 -14.90
C ARG A 30 4.07 15.55 -14.21
N LEU A 31 2.90 15.38 -14.82
CA LEU A 31 1.62 15.75 -14.21
C LEU A 31 1.31 14.94 -12.94
N LEU A 32 1.70 13.67 -12.88
CA LEU A 32 1.58 12.87 -11.66
C LEU A 32 2.52 13.32 -10.55
N ALA A 33 3.69 13.85 -10.91
CA ALA A 33 4.72 14.29 -9.96
C ALA A 33 4.68 15.80 -9.66
N VAL A 34 3.57 16.48 -9.94
CA VAL A 34 3.43 17.93 -9.75
C VAL A 34 3.81 18.30 -8.32
N GLY A 35 4.76 19.23 -8.20
CA GLY A 35 5.24 19.75 -6.91
C GLY A 35 6.41 19.01 -6.30
N ASP A 36 6.88 17.88 -6.86
CA ASP A 36 8.01 17.13 -6.30
C ASP A 36 8.98 16.60 -7.39
N PRO A 37 10.11 17.29 -7.63
CA PRO A 37 11.10 16.87 -8.62
C PRO A 37 11.84 15.58 -8.22
N GLY A 38 11.90 15.26 -6.93
CA GLY A 38 12.46 13.99 -6.44
C GLY A 38 11.58 12.82 -6.83
N PHE A 39 10.27 12.98 -6.68
CA PHE A 39 9.28 11.98 -7.06
C PHE A 39 9.24 11.71 -8.57
N LEU A 40 9.36 12.75 -9.41
CA LEU A 40 9.45 12.61 -10.86
C LEU A 40 10.63 11.71 -11.27
N ASN A 41 11.80 11.89 -10.63
CA ASN A 41 12.96 11.06 -10.91
C ASN A 41 12.76 9.61 -10.46
N ASP A 42 12.06 9.38 -9.36
CA ASP A 42 11.73 8.03 -8.90
C ASP A 42 10.77 7.32 -9.87
N LEU A 43 9.75 8.02 -10.38
CA LEU A 43 8.86 7.49 -11.42
C LEU A 43 9.59 7.18 -12.74
N ARG A 44 10.51 8.06 -13.18
CA ARG A 44 11.35 7.81 -14.37
C ARG A 44 12.24 6.58 -14.21
N LYS A 45 12.83 6.37 -13.03
CA LYS A 45 13.60 5.15 -12.73
C LYS A 45 12.72 3.91 -12.78
N LEU A 46 11.49 4.02 -12.28
CA LEU A 46 10.52 2.93 -12.24
C LEU A 46 10.12 2.45 -13.64
N VAL A 47 9.83 3.37 -14.57
CA VAL A 47 9.50 3.05 -15.97
C VAL A 47 10.72 2.69 -16.83
N GLY A 48 11.93 2.75 -16.26
CA GLY A 48 13.17 2.41 -16.96
C GLY A 48 13.73 3.52 -17.86
N LEU A 49 13.19 4.75 -17.78
CA LEU A 49 13.74 5.92 -18.48
C LEU A 49 15.07 6.40 -17.89
N PHE A 50 15.39 5.99 -16.67
CA PHE A 50 16.67 6.29 -16.03
C PHE A 50 17.26 5.03 -15.39
N VAL A 51 18.45 4.63 -15.84
CA VAL A 51 19.20 3.51 -15.27
C VAL A 51 20.39 4.08 -14.51
N GLU A 52 20.47 3.84 -13.19
CA GLU A 52 21.67 4.17 -12.43
C GLU A 52 22.87 3.39 -12.98
N ARG A 53 23.94 4.11 -13.33
CA ARG A 53 25.14 3.51 -13.94
C ARG A 53 25.82 2.52 -12.98
N SER A 54 26.02 1.30 -13.49
CA SER A 54 27.10 0.33 -13.23
C SER A 54 27.34 -0.32 -11.85
N THR A 55 26.76 0.11 -10.73
CA THR A 55 26.95 -0.59 -9.42
C THR A 55 25.68 -1.16 -8.79
N CYS A 56 24.50 -0.89 -9.36
CA CYS A 56 23.23 -1.32 -8.80
C CYS A 56 22.94 -2.80 -9.10
N LYS A 57 23.49 -3.70 -8.28
CA LYS A 57 23.18 -5.14 -8.25
C LYS A 57 21.69 -5.44 -7.95
N LYS A 58 20.87 -4.44 -7.65
CA LYS A 58 19.44 -4.58 -7.37
C LYS A 58 18.71 -3.41 -7.99
N LEU A 59 17.68 -3.70 -8.79
CA LEU A 59 16.64 -2.72 -9.11
C LEU A 59 16.13 -2.14 -7.77
N PRO A 60 16.01 -0.82 -7.60
CA PRO A 60 15.59 -0.25 -6.33
C PRO A 60 14.22 -0.81 -5.94
N LEU A 61 14.12 -1.32 -4.71
CA LEU A 61 12.82 -1.54 -4.07
C LEU A 61 12.17 -0.15 -3.94
N HIS A 62 11.40 0.24 -4.95
CA HIS A 62 10.32 1.23 -4.94
C HIS A 62 10.44 2.32 -3.87
N LYS A 63 11.11 3.44 -4.20
CA LYS A 63 10.91 4.65 -3.42
C LYS A 63 9.42 5.02 -3.46
N ARG A 64 8.85 5.26 -2.27
CA ARG A 64 7.45 5.58 -2.06
C ARG A 64 6.45 4.50 -2.50
N GLN A 65 6.81 3.22 -2.58
CA GLN A 65 5.86 2.10 -2.80
C GLN A 65 5.10 2.11 -4.15
N TRP A 66 5.52 2.91 -5.12
CA TRP A 66 4.99 2.87 -6.48
C TRP A 66 5.53 1.66 -7.25
N GLN A 67 4.70 1.04 -8.09
CA GLN A 67 5.05 -0.14 -8.88
C GLN A 67 4.54 -0.04 -10.32
N LEU A 68 5.22 -0.69 -11.27
CA LEU A 68 4.63 -0.97 -12.59
C LEU A 68 3.67 -2.14 -12.44
N LEU A 69 2.48 -2.09 -13.07
CA LEU A 69 1.49 -3.16 -13.02
C LEU A 69 2.10 -4.53 -13.41
N GLU A 70 2.93 -4.55 -14.45
CA GLU A 70 3.65 -5.76 -14.92
C GLU A 70 4.65 -6.32 -13.91
N ARG A 71 5.07 -5.50 -12.93
CA ARG A 71 6.02 -5.88 -11.88
C ARG A 71 5.36 -6.11 -10.53
N VAL A 72 4.04 -5.92 -10.43
CA VAL A 72 3.27 -6.26 -9.22
C VAL A 72 3.30 -7.77 -9.04
N ARG A 73 3.53 -8.20 -7.80
CA ARG A 73 3.49 -9.62 -7.45
C ARG A 73 2.04 -10.02 -7.16
N TRP A 74 1.62 -11.16 -7.68
CA TRP A 74 0.26 -11.65 -7.52
C TRP A 74 0.23 -12.93 -6.69
N LEU A 75 -0.67 -12.96 -5.70
CA LEU A 75 -0.98 -14.18 -4.97
C LEU A 75 -2.29 -14.74 -5.49
N GLN A 76 -2.33 -16.06 -5.67
CA GLN A 76 -3.55 -16.79 -5.94
C GLN A 76 -3.87 -17.70 -4.77
N ARG A 77 -5.12 -17.67 -4.31
CA ARG A 77 -5.62 -18.59 -3.30
C ARG A 77 -5.74 -20.00 -3.87
N VAL A 78 -5.22 -20.99 -3.16
CA VAL A 78 -5.11 -22.37 -3.65
C VAL A 78 -6.47 -23.07 -3.73
N ASP A 79 -7.40 -22.74 -2.83
CA ASP A 79 -8.73 -23.32 -2.71
C ASP A 79 -9.77 -22.66 -3.62
N SER A 80 -9.80 -21.32 -3.69
CA SER A 80 -10.80 -20.58 -4.48
C SER A 80 -10.30 -20.13 -5.86
N GLY A 81 -8.99 -20.11 -6.08
CA GLY A 81 -8.40 -19.53 -7.30
C GLY A 81 -8.44 -18.00 -7.35
N GLU A 82 -8.87 -17.33 -6.28
CA GLU A 82 -8.94 -15.87 -6.19
C GLU A 82 -7.54 -15.22 -6.27
N HIS A 83 -7.43 -14.09 -6.95
CA HIS A 83 -6.16 -13.38 -7.14
C HIS A 83 -6.15 -12.07 -6.36
N ILE A 84 -5.05 -11.81 -5.65
CA ILE A 84 -4.79 -10.54 -4.97
C ILE A 84 -3.43 -9.97 -5.38
N PRO A 85 -3.34 -8.66 -5.63
CA PRO A 85 -2.06 -7.99 -5.89
C PRO A 85 -1.37 -7.61 -4.57
N ILE A 86 -0.06 -7.81 -4.50
CA ILE A 86 0.77 -7.25 -3.43
C ILE A 86 1.24 -5.85 -3.84
N VAL A 87 0.49 -4.84 -3.39
CA VAL A 87 0.83 -3.43 -3.56
C VAL A 87 1.97 -3.05 -2.63
N GLY A 88 3.04 -2.48 -3.19
CA GLY A 88 4.26 -2.11 -2.46
C GLY A 88 5.12 -3.32 -2.06
N ASP A 89 5.86 -3.19 -0.98
CA ASP A 89 6.50 -4.31 -0.30
C ASP A 89 5.55 -5.05 0.65
N ALA A 90 6.03 -6.19 1.19
CA ALA A 90 5.30 -6.98 2.16
C ALA A 90 4.84 -6.17 3.39
N ARG A 91 5.68 -5.24 3.85
CA ARG A 91 5.39 -4.38 5.00
C ARG A 91 4.23 -3.45 4.70
N HIS A 92 4.32 -2.72 3.60
CA HIS A 92 3.29 -1.81 3.13
C HIS A 92 1.97 -2.53 2.92
N TYR A 93 2.02 -3.73 2.31
CA TYR A 93 0.84 -4.56 2.12
C TYR A 93 0.17 -4.95 3.44
N VAL A 94 0.93 -5.48 4.39
CA VAL A 94 0.40 -5.90 5.70
C VAL A 94 -0.19 -4.72 6.47
N GLN A 95 0.48 -3.58 6.45
CA GLN A 95 0.03 -2.38 7.16
C GLN A 95 -1.21 -1.75 6.52
N SER A 96 -1.28 -1.69 5.19
CA SER A 96 -2.27 -0.88 4.48
C SER A 96 -3.45 -1.68 3.91
N PHE A 97 -3.27 -2.96 3.58
CA PHE A 97 -4.27 -3.73 2.84
C PHE A 97 -4.68 -5.02 3.52
N ALA A 98 -3.77 -5.70 4.23
CA ALA A 98 -4.03 -7.05 4.72
C ALA A 98 -5.24 -7.12 5.66
N HIS A 99 -5.45 -6.10 6.48
CA HIS A 99 -6.57 -6.01 7.42
C HIS A 99 -7.94 -5.77 6.76
N SER A 100 -7.98 -5.38 5.48
CA SER A 100 -9.23 -5.17 4.74
C SER A 100 -9.91 -6.47 4.31
N ARG A 101 -9.23 -7.61 4.45
CA ARG A 101 -9.73 -8.93 4.07
C ARG A 101 -9.44 -9.96 5.15
N ASP A 102 -10.44 -10.75 5.51
CA ASP A 102 -10.31 -11.79 6.55
C ASP A 102 -9.26 -12.85 6.21
N ASP A 103 -9.08 -13.14 4.93
CA ASP A 103 -8.14 -14.17 4.47
C ASP A 103 -6.67 -13.72 4.44
N THR A 104 -6.43 -12.41 4.50
CA THR A 104 -5.09 -11.83 4.61
C THR A 104 -4.80 -11.13 5.93
N ALA A 105 -5.81 -10.93 6.79
CA ALA A 105 -5.69 -10.16 8.03
C ALA A 105 -4.57 -10.62 8.98
N HIS A 106 -4.20 -11.91 8.90
CA HIS A 106 -3.17 -12.51 9.73
C HIS A 106 -1.82 -12.68 9.03
N PHE A 107 -1.62 -12.05 7.86
CA PHE A 107 -0.34 -12.11 7.17
C PHE A 107 0.78 -11.55 8.05
N ASP A 108 1.82 -12.36 8.23
CA ASP A 108 3.04 -11.94 8.90
C ASP A 108 4.00 -11.29 7.88
N GLU A 109 4.41 -10.06 8.16
CA GLU A 109 5.30 -9.26 7.29
C GLU A 109 6.58 -10.00 6.93
N LEU A 110 7.25 -10.59 7.92
CA LEU A 110 8.57 -11.21 7.75
C LEU A 110 8.47 -12.46 6.88
N ARG A 111 7.47 -13.32 7.15
CA ARG A 111 7.20 -14.52 6.35
C ARG A 111 6.72 -14.19 4.95
N LEU A 112 5.84 -13.19 4.81
CA LEU A 112 5.37 -12.75 3.49
C LEU A 112 6.54 -12.23 2.67
N ASN A 113 7.41 -11.41 3.25
CA ASN A 113 8.60 -10.90 2.57
C ASN A 113 9.55 -12.02 2.14
N GLN A 114 9.76 -13.03 2.99
CA GLN A 114 10.55 -14.21 2.64
C GLN A 114 9.91 -14.97 1.48
N PHE A 115 8.61 -15.23 1.54
CA PHE A 115 7.87 -15.94 0.50
C PHE A 115 7.93 -15.23 -0.85
N LEU A 116 7.65 -13.92 -0.87
CA LEU A 116 7.70 -13.11 -2.09
C LEU A 116 9.10 -13.13 -2.71
N ASN A 117 10.17 -13.05 -1.92
CA ASN A 117 11.53 -13.08 -2.45
C ASN A 117 12.06 -14.48 -2.80
N GLY A 118 11.18 -15.49 -2.89
CA GLY A 118 11.56 -16.87 -3.22
C GLY A 118 12.38 -17.53 -2.10
N GLY A 119 12.24 -17.01 -0.89
CA GLY A 119 12.99 -17.39 0.29
C GLY A 119 12.51 -18.70 0.92
N TRP A 120 13.44 -19.29 1.66
CA TRP A 120 13.21 -20.42 2.53
C TRP A 120 12.46 -19.86 3.74
N ILE A 121 11.21 -20.29 3.99
CA ILE A 121 10.43 -19.78 5.14
C ILE A 121 11.09 -20.20 6.47
N TRP A 122 11.99 -21.19 6.44
CA TRP A 122 12.83 -21.63 7.55
C TRP A 122 14.24 -21.98 7.06
N SER A 123 15.28 -21.66 7.84
CA SER A 123 16.64 -22.16 7.64
C SER A 123 16.62 -23.69 7.66
N ASN A 124 16.93 -24.34 6.52
CA ASN A 124 16.84 -25.80 6.25
C ASN A 124 15.50 -26.35 5.69
N SER A 125 14.54 -25.50 5.32
CA SER A 125 13.27 -25.96 4.69
C SER A 125 13.31 -25.97 3.16
N LYS A 126 12.69 -26.96 2.51
CA LYS A 126 12.49 -26.93 1.05
C LYS A 126 11.86 -25.61 0.62
N LYS A 127 12.26 -25.07 -0.54
CA LYS A 127 11.64 -23.89 -1.16
C LYS A 127 10.12 -24.06 -1.14
N VAL A 128 9.42 -23.12 -0.51
CA VAL A 128 7.98 -23.24 -0.31
C VAL A 128 7.27 -22.55 -1.47
N PHE A 129 6.40 -23.30 -2.15
CA PHE A 129 5.60 -22.80 -3.27
C PHE A 129 4.25 -22.20 -2.81
N GLU A 130 3.84 -22.52 -1.58
CA GLU A 130 2.61 -22.06 -0.95
C GLU A 130 2.91 -21.31 0.36
N TYR A 131 2.38 -20.11 0.50
CA TYR A 131 2.31 -19.36 1.74
C TYR A 131 1.08 -19.81 2.53
N ALA A 132 1.30 -20.32 3.73
CA ALA A 132 0.26 -20.69 4.68
C ALA A 132 0.58 -20.05 6.04
N GLN A 133 -0.39 -19.35 6.62
CA GLN A 133 -0.24 -18.76 7.94
C GLN A 133 -0.66 -19.76 9.02
N LYS A 134 0.04 -19.76 10.16
CA LYS A 134 -0.27 -20.67 11.27
C LYS A 134 -1.69 -20.39 11.79
N GLY A 135 -2.57 -21.39 11.73
CA GLY A 135 -3.97 -21.28 12.18
C GLY A 135 -4.93 -20.70 11.14
N SER A 136 -4.45 -20.31 9.97
CA SER A 136 -5.32 -19.93 8.85
C SER A 136 -5.62 -21.16 7.97
N PRO A 137 -6.87 -21.38 7.54
CA PRO A 137 -7.19 -22.41 6.55
C PRO A 137 -6.73 -22.02 5.13
N TYR A 138 -6.35 -20.76 4.93
CA TYR A 138 -6.04 -20.23 3.61
C TYR A 138 -4.60 -20.48 3.20
N ARG A 139 -4.43 -20.87 1.93
CA ARG A 139 -3.12 -21.11 1.31
C ARG A 139 -3.02 -20.28 0.04
N TRP A 140 -1.84 -19.71 -0.18
CA TRP A 140 -1.60 -18.75 -1.26
C TRP A 140 -0.37 -19.19 -2.06
N ARG A 141 -0.41 -19.07 -3.38
CA ARG A 141 0.74 -19.30 -4.25
C ARG A 141 1.11 -18.03 -4.99
N LEU A 142 2.40 -17.85 -5.25
CA LEU A 142 2.87 -16.75 -6.09
C LEU A 142 2.61 -17.13 -7.55
N VAL A 143 1.95 -16.25 -8.30
CA VAL A 143 1.61 -16.43 -9.71
C VAL A 143 2.00 -15.21 -10.53
N ASP A 144 2.00 -15.39 -11.85
CA ASP A 144 2.08 -14.26 -12.78
C ASP A 144 0.80 -13.42 -12.74
N ALA A 145 0.87 -12.20 -13.27
CA ALA A 145 -0.28 -11.31 -13.34
C ALA A 145 -1.44 -11.99 -14.09
N PRO A 146 -2.67 -12.01 -13.52
CA PRO A 146 -3.80 -12.57 -14.23
C PRO A 146 -4.12 -11.72 -15.47
N PRO A 147 -4.71 -12.30 -16.54
CA PRO A 147 -4.98 -11.58 -17.79
C PRO A 147 -5.84 -10.32 -17.61
N ASN A 148 -6.68 -10.30 -16.57
CA ASN A 148 -7.56 -9.20 -16.19
C ASN A 148 -7.00 -8.34 -15.03
N ALA A 149 -5.69 -8.36 -14.78
CA ALA A 149 -5.03 -7.63 -13.69
C ALA A 149 -5.46 -6.16 -13.57
N ALA A 150 -5.59 -5.46 -14.70
CA ALA A 150 -6.02 -4.06 -14.72
C ALA A 150 -7.46 -3.84 -14.25
N HIS A 151 -8.33 -4.85 -14.35
CA HIS A 151 -9.72 -4.78 -13.91
C HIS A 151 -9.90 -5.11 -12.43
N LEU A 152 -8.90 -5.74 -11.80
CA LEU A 152 -8.94 -6.13 -10.39
C LEU A 152 -8.53 -5.00 -9.44
N LEU A 153 -7.99 -3.91 -9.98
CA LEU A 153 -7.54 -2.75 -9.21
C LEU A 153 -8.36 -1.51 -9.60
N PRO A 154 -8.69 -0.63 -8.63
CA PRO A 154 -9.37 0.63 -8.92
C PRO A 154 -8.49 1.50 -9.82
N SER A 155 -9.06 2.13 -10.85
CA SER A 155 -8.31 2.97 -11.79
C SER A 155 -8.75 4.42 -11.73
N VAL A 156 -7.77 5.32 -11.88
CA VAL A 156 -7.98 6.75 -12.06
C VAL A 156 -7.75 7.09 -13.53
N PRO A 157 -8.64 7.88 -14.15
CA PRO A 157 -8.44 8.32 -15.53
C PRO A 157 -7.12 9.07 -15.67
N ALA A 158 -6.46 8.89 -16.82
CA ALA A 158 -5.19 9.55 -17.09
C ALA A 158 -5.32 11.07 -16.90
N PRO A 159 -4.34 11.74 -16.26
CA PRO A 159 -4.36 13.19 -16.12
C PRO A 159 -4.40 13.82 -17.51
N SER A 160 -5.52 14.45 -17.84
CA SER A 160 -5.71 15.12 -19.13
C SER A 160 -4.97 16.45 -19.11
N ARG A 161 -4.23 16.74 -20.19
CA ARG A 161 -3.57 18.05 -20.39
C ARG A 161 -4.58 19.21 -20.38
N PHE A 162 -5.87 18.93 -20.60
CA PHE A 162 -6.95 19.92 -20.63
C PHE A 162 -7.58 20.20 -19.26
N SER A 163 -7.21 19.48 -18.20
CA SER A 163 -7.84 19.64 -16.86
C SER A 163 -7.17 20.67 -15.96
N LEU A 164 -6.05 21.29 -16.39
CA LEU A 164 -5.27 22.24 -15.58
C LEU A 164 -5.85 23.67 -15.51
N ALA A 165 -6.98 23.96 -16.17
CA ALA A 165 -7.55 25.30 -16.20
C ALA A 165 -8.57 25.60 -15.08
N ALA A 166 -8.98 24.62 -14.27
CA ALA A 166 -10.12 24.79 -13.34
C ALA A 166 -9.73 25.07 -11.87
N GLY A 167 -8.45 25.26 -11.54
CA GLY A 167 -7.97 25.32 -10.16
C GLY A 167 -7.59 26.69 -9.58
N MET A 168 -7.84 27.81 -10.30
CA MET A 168 -7.37 29.15 -9.89
C MET A 168 -8.49 30.21 -9.75
N THR A 169 -9.71 29.79 -9.44
CA THR A 169 -10.80 30.73 -9.09
C THR A 169 -11.51 30.23 -7.84
N ASN A 170 -10.98 30.62 -6.67
CA ASN A 170 -11.77 30.83 -5.45
C ASN A 170 -10.95 31.73 -4.50
N LEU A 171 -10.67 32.95 -4.97
CA LEU A 171 -10.38 34.10 -4.14
C LEU A 171 -11.51 35.11 -4.39
N LEU A 172 -12.64 34.90 -3.72
CA LEU A 172 -13.60 35.93 -3.28
C LEU A 172 -14.78 35.21 -2.60
N ALA A 173 -14.62 34.89 -1.32
CA ALA A 173 -15.78 34.68 -0.46
C ALA A 173 -16.07 36.03 0.22
N PRO A 174 -17.25 36.64 0.01
CA PRO A 174 -17.63 37.83 0.75
C PRO A 174 -17.91 37.49 2.21
N GLU A 175 -17.55 38.46 3.04
CA GLU A 175 -17.54 38.48 4.48
C GLU A 175 -18.91 38.17 5.13
N ALA A 176 -18.84 37.37 6.19
CA ALA A 176 -19.71 37.21 7.35
C ALA A 176 -21.05 37.96 7.44
N THR A 177 -22.13 37.20 7.65
CA THR A 177 -23.03 37.35 8.81
C THR A 177 -23.86 36.06 8.97
N PRO A 178 -24.04 35.53 10.20
CA PRO A 178 -25.23 35.91 10.96
C PRO A 178 -25.04 36.09 12.48
N MET A 179 -26.07 36.76 13.01
CA MET A 179 -26.39 37.28 14.34
C MET A 179 -26.57 36.24 15.48
N PRO A 180 -26.76 36.69 16.74
CA PRO A 180 -26.35 35.99 17.96
C PRO A 180 -27.44 35.08 18.52
N VAL A 181 -27.04 34.05 19.27
CA VAL A 181 -27.94 33.36 20.20
C VAL A 181 -27.37 33.50 21.61
N GLN A 182 -28.16 34.17 22.44
CA GLN A 182 -27.88 34.41 23.85
C GLN A 182 -28.07 33.15 24.71
N ALA A 183 -27.17 33.08 25.69
CA ALA A 183 -27.18 32.42 27.00
C ALA A 183 -28.45 31.74 27.55
N ALA A 184 -28.21 30.58 28.18
CA ALA A 184 -28.57 30.25 29.58
C ALA A 184 -27.76 28.98 29.95
N VAL A 185 -26.71 29.01 30.78
CA VAL A 185 -26.65 29.19 32.25
C VAL A 185 -27.57 28.23 33.00
N MET A 186 -27.03 27.12 33.51
CA MET A 186 -26.85 26.83 34.95
C MET A 186 -26.34 25.38 35.12
N THR A 187 -25.11 25.15 35.59
CA THR A 187 -24.67 25.09 37.01
C THR A 187 -24.63 23.64 37.54
N ASN A 188 -23.40 23.23 37.91
CA ASN A 188 -23.05 22.38 39.07
C ASN A 188 -23.31 20.85 39.04
N LEU A 189 -22.54 19.95 39.67
CA LEU A 189 -21.54 20.00 40.76
C LEU A 189 -20.63 18.74 40.70
N LEU A 190 -19.45 18.86 41.33
CA LEU A 190 -18.69 17.83 42.07
C LEU A 190 -17.94 16.68 41.36
N ALA A 191 -16.60 16.83 41.31
CA ALA A 191 -15.67 15.82 41.84
C ALA A 191 -15.59 16.00 43.40
N PRO A 192 -14.97 15.13 44.24
CA PRO A 192 -13.92 14.14 43.96
C PRO A 192 -14.00 12.84 44.82
N GLU A 193 -12.89 12.09 44.83
CA GLU A 193 -12.32 11.27 45.92
C GLU A 193 -12.23 9.72 45.82
N ALA A 194 -10.96 9.29 45.84
CA ALA A 194 -10.31 8.29 46.71
C ALA A 194 -10.63 6.78 46.63
N THR A 195 -9.61 6.05 46.16
CA THR A 195 -9.03 4.73 46.59
C THR A 195 -9.51 4.11 47.92
N PRO A 196 -9.47 2.77 48.13
CA PRO A 196 -8.24 1.94 48.05
C PRO A 196 -8.36 0.45 47.64
N MET A 197 -7.18 -0.16 47.38
CA MET A 197 -6.85 -1.61 47.45
C MET A 197 -7.32 -2.25 48.79
N PRO A 198 -7.53 -3.59 48.93
CA PRO A 198 -6.38 -4.53 49.04
C PRO A 198 -6.60 -6.06 48.87
N VAL A 199 -5.46 -6.78 48.97
CA VAL A 199 -5.19 -8.12 49.55
C VAL A 199 -5.45 -9.43 48.74
N GLN A 200 -4.31 -10.10 48.48
CA GLN A 200 -3.93 -11.52 48.60
C GLN A 200 -4.91 -12.66 48.26
N GLY A 201 -4.37 -13.61 47.48
CA GLY A 201 -4.87 -14.98 47.40
C GLY A 201 -3.78 -15.95 46.92
N ALA A 202 -2.95 -16.41 47.85
CA ALA A 202 -2.06 -17.54 47.64
C ALA A 202 -2.86 -18.84 47.45
N ARG A 203 -2.53 -19.68 46.46
CA ARG A 203 -2.69 -21.14 46.59
C ARG A 203 -1.54 -21.92 45.95
N ARG A 204 -1.09 -22.87 46.76
CA ARG A 204 -0.02 -23.85 46.61
C ARG A 204 -0.38 -24.99 45.64
N CYS A 205 0.70 -25.55 45.06
CA CYS A 205 1.08 -26.96 44.93
C CYS A 205 0.03 -28.03 44.54
N ARG A 206 0.42 -28.83 43.53
CA ARG A 206 0.63 -30.30 43.51
C ARG A 206 0.62 -30.70 42.03
N LYS A 207 1.46 -31.58 41.49
CA LYS A 207 2.42 -32.55 42.02
C LYS A 207 3.39 -32.86 40.87
#